data_AF-A0A7S0LK69-F1
#
_entry.id   AF-A0A7S0LK69-F1
#
_cell.length_a   1.000
_cell.length_b   1.000
_cell.length_c   1.000
_cell.angle_alpha   90.00
_cell.angle_beta   90.00
_cell.angle_gamma   90.00
#
_symmetry.space_group_name_H-M   'P 1'
#
loop_
_entity.id
_entity.type
_entity.pdbx_description
1 polymer ?
#
loop_
_entity_poly.entity_id
_entity_poly.type
_entity_poly.pdbx_seq_one_letter_code
_entity_poly.pdbx_strand_id
1 'polypeptide(L)'
;RRLVTELRGSRLPVHSVGRCLHNHDAPLSPIAELGINASSMRSKLNLLARYRFCLVTENSISRDYVTEKLYHAFAAGCLPVYYGTRDVTAVLPHPLAAV
;
A
#
# COMPACT_ATOMS: atom_id res chain seq x y z
N ARG A 1 5.62 11.00 4.16
CA ARG A 1 5.55 10.76 5.64
C ARG A 1 4.48 11.59 6.33
N ARG A 2 4.39 12.91 6.05
CA ARG A 2 3.35 13.80 6.62
C ARG A 2 1.91 13.26 6.49
N LEU A 3 1.50 12.80 5.31
CA LEU A 3 0.16 12.22 5.07
C LEU A 3 -0.18 11.07 6.06
N VAL A 4 0.73 10.11 6.22
CA VAL A 4 0.53 8.97 7.14
C VAL A 4 0.42 9.46 8.59
N THR A 5 1.25 10.44 8.99
CA THR A 5 1.19 11.03 10.32
C THR A 5 -0.13 11.76 10.58
N GLU A 6 -0.62 12.54 9.62
CA GLU A 6 -1.90 13.24 9.73
C GLU A 6 -3.08 12.26 9.81
N LEU A 7 -3.09 11.21 8.98
CA LEU A 7 -4.10 10.16 9.03
C LEU A 7 -4.09 9.42 10.38
N ARG A 8 -2.92 9.19 10.98
CA ARG A 8 -2.81 8.60 12.33
C ARG A 8 -3.38 9.49 13.44
N GLY A 9 -3.41 10.80 13.26
CA GLY A 9 -4.05 11.74 14.19
C GLY A 9 -5.57 11.83 14.00
N SER A 10 -6.11 11.20 12.96
CA SER A 10 -7.54 11.17 12.68
C SER A 10 -8.25 10.03 13.44
N ARG A 11 -9.57 9.94 13.27
CA ARG A 11 -10.39 8.83 13.81
C ARG A 11 -10.40 7.59 12.90
N LEU A 12 -9.69 7.63 11.76
CA LEU A 12 -9.63 6.51 10.84
C LEU A 12 -8.51 5.54 11.24
N PRO A 13 -8.79 4.23 11.35
CA PRO A 13 -7.75 3.26 11.65
C PRO A 13 -6.80 3.13 10.45
N VAL A 14 -5.52 3.38 10.70
CA VAL A 14 -4.44 3.28 9.70
C VAL A 14 -3.37 2.35 10.23
N HIS A 15 -3.13 1.24 9.53
CA HIS A 15 -2.12 0.25 9.91
C HIS A 15 -0.90 0.34 8.99
N SER A 16 0.29 0.35 9.59
CA SER A 16 1.59 0.30 8.95
C SER A 16 2.39 -0.84 9.58
N VAL A 17 2.60 -1.89 8.80
CA VAL A 17 3.38 -3.07 9.20
C VAL A 17 4.85 -2.97 8.83
N GLY A 18 5.21 -2.04 7.95
CA GLY A 18 6.59 -1.83 7.52
C GLY A 18 7.42 -1.16 8.62
N ARG A 19 8.73 -1.01 8.38
CA ARG A 19 9.64 -0.35 9.33
C ARG A 19 9.34 1.13 9.55
N CYS A 20 8.78 1.80 8.53
CA CYS A 20 8.50 3.24 8.61
C CYS A 20 7.14 3.50 9.26
N LEU A 21 7.13 4.31 10.33
CA LEU A 21 5.92 4.65 11.09
C LEU A 21 5.12 3.42 11.53
N HIS A 22 5.83 2.33 11.86
CA HIS A 22 5.26 1.07 12.29
C HIS A 22 4.26 1.27 13.43
N ASN A 23 3.08 0.67 13.33
CA ASN A 23 2.05 0.76 14.37
C ASN A 23 1.14 -0.47 14.46
N HIS A 24 1.41 -1.52 13.69
CA HIS A 24 0.63 -2.75 13.71
C HIS A 24 1.53 -3.89 13.26
N ASP A 25 1.56 -4.98 14.01
CA ASP A 25 2.29 -6.18 13.60
C ASP A 25 1.54 -6.89 12.48
N ALA A 26 2.25 -7.36 11.45
CA ALA A 26 1.59 -8.20 10.46
C ALA A 26 1.05 -9.45 11.19
N PRO A 27 -0.24 -9.79 11.05
CA PRO A 27 -0.77 -11.02 11.60
C PRO A 27 0.09 -12.17 11.07
N LEU A 28 0.54 -13.05 11.98
CA LEU A 28 1.23 -14.27 11.60
C LEU A 28 0.33 -14.98 10.60
N SER A 29 0.75 -15.01 9.34
CA SER A 29 -0.02 -15.78 8.38
C SER A 29 0.15 -17.26 8.74
N PRO A 30 -0.86 -18.12 8.57
CA PRO A 30 -0.68 -19.57 8.73
C PRO A 30 0.47 -20.12 7.87
N ILE A 31 0.82 -19.43 6.77
CA ILE A 31 1.97 -19.73 5.89
C ILE A 31 3.34 -19.27 6.43
N ALA A 32 3.38 -18.44 7.48
CA ALA A 32 4.61 -18.12 8.21
C ALA A 32 5.04 -19.30 9.11
N GLU A 33 4.08 -20.08 9.63
CA GLU A 33 4.35 -21.36 10.31
C GLU A 33 4.91 -22.41 9.33
N LEU A 34 4.54 -22.33 8.05
CA LEU A 34 5.02 -23.21 6.97
C LEU A 34 6.41 -22.80 6.42
N GLY A 35 7.11 -21.85 7.05
CA GLY A 35 8.46 -21.43 6.64
C GLY A 35 8.52 -20.66 5.31
N ILE A 36 7.38 -20.24 4.76
CA ILE A 36 7.35 -19.38 3.57
C ILE A 36 7.66 -17.96 4.02
N ASN A 37 8.80 -17.45 3.56
CA ASN A 37 9.35 -16.15 3.92
C ASN A 37 8.28 -15.05 4.01
N ALA A 38 8.12 -14.46 5.20
CA ALA A 38 7.19 -13.35 5.50
C ALA A 38 7.45 -12.08 4.64
N SER A 39 8.64 -11.97 4.05
CA SER A 39 9.00 -10.90 3.10
C SER A 39 8.65 -11.21 1.63
N SER A 40 7.97 -12.33 1.36
CA SER A 40 7.52 -12.65 0.00
C SER A 40 6.44 -11.66 -0.48
N MET A 41 6.44 -11.40 -1.80
CA MET A 41 5.39 -10.61 -2.45
C MET A 41 3.98 -11.17 -2.15
N ARG A 42 3.83 -12.50 -2.07
CA ARG A 42 2.56 -13.15 -1.73
C ARG A 42 2.08 -12.78 -0.32
N SER A 43 2.98 -12.75 0.67
CA SER A 43 2.64 -12.33 2.04
C SER A 43 2.18 -10.87 2.09
N LYS A 44 2.84 -9.99 1.32
CA LYS A 44 2.42 -8.58 1.17
C LYS A 44 1.02 -8.48 0.56
N LEU A 45 0.75 -9.17 -0.55
CA LEU A 45 -0.56 -9.12 -1.21
C LEU A 45 -1.67 -9.68 -0.32
N ASN A 46 -1.43 -10.81 0.36
CA ASN A 46 -2.39 -11.41 1.30
C ASN A 46 -2.72 -10.48 2.47
N LEU A 47 -1.72 -9.76 2.98
CA LEU A 47 -1.94 -8.76 4.02
C LEU A 47 -2.77 -7.58 3.48
N LEU A 48 -2.39 -7.03 2.33
CA LEU A 48 -3.08 -5.89 1.73
C LEU A 48 -4.54 -6.23 1.40
N ALA A 49 -4.83 -7.45 0.93
CA ALA A 49 -6.17 -7.89 0.58
C ALA A 49 -7.17 -7.86 1.76
N ARG A 50 -6.70 -7.70 3.00
CA ARG A 50 -7.55 -7.50 4.19
C ARG A 50 -8.05 -6.06 4.33
N TYR A 51 -7.57 -5.14 3.51
CA TYR A 51 -7.87 -3.71 3.57
C TYR A 51 -8.61 -3.26 2.32
N ARG A 52 -9.54 -2.32 2.50
CA ARG A 52 -10.27 -1.69 1.37
C ARG A 52 -9.40 -0.69 0.61
N PHE A 53 -8.52 0.00 1.32
CA PHE A 53 -7.66 1.04 0.77
C PHE A 53 -6.20 0.71 1.05
N CYS A 54 -5.32 1.08 0.11
CA CYS A 54 -3.87 1.02 0.30
C CYS A 54 -3.27 2.40 0.07
N LEU A 55 -2.52 2.92 1.04
CA LEU A 55 -1.74 4.15 0.84
C LEU A 55 -0.55 3.84 -0.08
N VAL A 56 -0.57 4.38 -1.30
CA VAL A 56 0.47 4.19 -2.31
C VAL A 56 1.25 5.48 -2.45
N THR A 57 2.28 5.64 -1.62
CA THR A 57 3.16 6.81 -1.70
C THR A 57 4.46 6.46 -2.40
N GLU A 58 4.79 7.22 -3.44
CA GLU A 58 6.12 7.15 -4.04
C GLU A 58 7.16 7.86 -3.18
N ASN A 59 8.42 7.44 -3.35
CA ASN A 59 9.52 8.01 -2.58
C ASN A 59 9.81 9.48 -2.96
N SER A 60 9.49 9.85 -4.20
CA SER A 60 9.66 11.19 -4.76
C SER A 60 8.52 11.50 -5.73
N ILE A 61 8.22 12.79 -5.92
CA ILE A 61 7.31 13.27 -6.97
C ILE A 61 8.17 13.61 -8.19
N SER A 62 8.09 12.77 -9.22
CA SER A 62 8.81 12.97 -10.48
C SER A 62 7.94 12.51 -11.64
N ARG A 63 8.03 13.20 -12.78
CA ARG A 63 7.33 12.84 -14.02
C ARG A 63 7.54 11.37 -14.35
N ASP A 64 6.47 10.69 -14.79
CA ASP A 64 6.45 9.27 -15.16
C ASP A 64 6.89 8.28 -14.06
N TYR A 65 7.11 8.73 -12.82
CA TYR A 65 7.60 7.88 -11.73
C TYR A 65 6.46 7.16 -11.00
N VAL A 66 6.05 6.03 -11.55
CA VAL A 66 5.09 5.09 -10.96
C VAL A 66 5.76 3.73 -10.80
N THR A 67 5.68 3.13 -9.62
CA THR A 67 6.38 1.88 -9.30
C THR A 67 5.43 0.73 -9.02
N GLU A 68 5.97 -0.43 -8.59
CA GLU A 68 5.23 -1.63 -8.25
C GLU A 68 4.17 -1.41 -7.15
N LYS A 69 4.36 -0.37 -6.32
CA LYS A 69 3.48 -0.07 -5.19
C LYS A 69 2.02 0.09 -5.61
N LEU A 70 1.78 0.78 -6.73
CA LEU A 70 0.43 0.99 -7.27
C LEU A 70 -0.19 -0.34 -7.72
N TYR A 71 0.57 -1.12 -8.49
CA TYR A 71 0.11 -2.40 -9.02
C TYR A 71 -0.11 -3.46 -7.94
N HIS A 72 0.65 -3.42 -6.84
CA HIS A 72 0.41 -4.31 -5.69
C HIS A 72 -0.91 -3.99 -4.98
N ALA A 73 -1.32 -2.72 -4.90
CA ALA A 73 -2.62 -2.35 -4.36
C ALA A 73 -3.75 -2.90 -5.23
N PHE A 74 -3.65 -2.75 -6.55
CA PHE A 74 -4.61 -3.35 -7.49
C PHE A 74 -4.65 -4.88 -7.40
N ALA A 75 -3.49 -5.54 -7.41
CA ALA A 75 -3.40 -7.00 -7.31
C ALA A 75 -3.97 -7.55 -5.99
N ALA A 76 -3.94 -6.75 -4.92
CA ALA A 76 -4.55 -7.09 -3.64
C ALA A 76 -6.05 -6.76 -3.56
N GLY A 77 -6.65 -6.16 -4.60
CA GLY A 77 -8.04 -5.74 -4.60
C GLY A 77 -8.33 -4.48 -3.76
N CYS A 78 -7.30 -3.71 -3.42
CA CYS A 78 -7.44 -2.45 -2.71
C CYS A 78 -7.69 -1.29 -3.68
N LEU A 79 -8.47 -0.30 -3.24
CA LEU A 79 -8.49 1.03 -3.88
C LEU A 79 -7.21 1.80 -3.47
N PRO A 80 -6.33 2.17 -4.41
CA PRO A 80 -5.13 2.93 -4.09
C PRO A 80 -5.50 4.36 -3.71
N VAL A 81 -4.90 4.86 -2.62
CA VAL A 81 -4.80 6.29 -2.33
C VAL A 81 -3.38 6.70 -2.71
N TYR A 82 -3.23 7.26 -3.90
CA TYR A 82 -1.95 7.46 -4.55
C TYR A 82 -1.36 8.85 -4.25
N TYR A 83 -0.07 8.88 -3.95
CA TYR A 83 0.69 10.12 -3.81
C TYR A 83 2.04 9.99 -4.48
N GLY A 84 2.18 10.62 -5.65
CA GLY A 84 3.38 10.54 -6.48
C GLY A 84 3.26 11.50 -7.65
N THR A 85 3.51 11.01 -8.86
CA THR A 85 3.42 11.82 -10.08
C THR A 85 1.98 12.23 -10.42
N ARG A 86 1.82 13.38 -11.12
CA ARG A 86 0.51 13.87 -11.58
C ARG A 86 0.02 13.18 -12.85
N ASP A 87 0.92 12.59 -13.62
CA ASP A 87 0.62 11.87 -14.87
C ASP A 87 0.24 10.39 -14.65
N VAL A 88 0.03 9.97 -13.39
CA VAL A 88 -0.36 8.59 -13.04
C VAL A 88 -1.61 8.12 -13.78
N THR A 89 -2.51 9.03 -14.16
CA THR A 89 -3.73 8.72 -14.91
C THR A 89 -3.46 8.03 -16.25
N ALA A 90 -2.26 8.22 -16.84
CA ALA A 90 -1.86 7.56 -18.08
C ALA A 90 -1.66 6.04 -17.95
N VAL A 91 -1.43 5.55 -16.72
CA VAL A 91 -1.19 4.12 -16.44
C VAL A 91 -2.31 3.46 -15.64
N LEU A 92 -3.36 4.21 -15.28
CA LEU A 92 -4.51 3.65 -14.58
C LEU A 92 -5.37 2.81 -15.54
N PRO A 93 -5.96 1.70 -15.08
CA PRO A 93 -6.92 0.94 -15.89
C PRO A 93 -8.22 1.72 -16.15
N HIS A 94 -8.53 2.70 -15.30
CA HIS A 94 -9.64 3.63 -15.44
C HIS A 94 -9.31 4.94 -14.70
N PRO A 95 -9.73 6.13 -15.17
CA PRO A 95 -9.42 7.41 -14.51
C PRO A 95 -9.82 7.51 -13.03
N LEU A 96 -10.82 6.73 -12.61
CA LEU A 96 -11.32 6.65 -11.23
C LEU A 96 -10.80 5.43 -10.45
N ALA A 97 -9.80 4.72 -10.98
CA ALA A 97 -9.26 3.52 -10.33
C ALA A 97 -8.36 3.84 -9.12
N ALA A 98 -7.99 5.10 -8.89
CA ALA A 98 -7.21 5.53 -7.73
C ALA A 98 -7.69 6.90 -7.26
N VAL A 99 -7.46 7.21 -5.98
CA VAL A 99 -7.72 8.50 -5.34
C VAL A 99 -6.43 9.25 -5.13
#